data_AF-A0A377B5S5-F1
#
_entry.id   AF-A0A377B5S5-F1
#
_cell.length_a   1.000
_cell.length_b   1.000
_cell.length_c   1.000
_cell.angle_alpha   90.00
_cell.angle_beta   90.00
_cell.angle_gamma   90.00
#
_symmetry.space_group_name_H-M   'P 1'
#
loop_
_entity.id
_entity.type
_entity.pdbx_description
1 polymer ?
#
loop_
_entity_poly.entity_id
_entity_poly.type
_entity_poly.pdbx_seq_one_letter_code
_entity_poly.pdbx_strand_id
1 'polypeptide(L)'
;MADNKPELQRGLEARHIELIALGGTIGVGLFMGAASTLKWAGPSVLLAYIIAGLFRLFHHAFNGRNVVPRTGYPVRSPFMRIVI
;
A
#
# COMPACT_ATOMS: atom_id res chain seq x y z
N MET A 1 24.71 -0.65 -38.32
CA MET A 1 24.94 -0.83 -36.87
C MET A 1 23.97 -1.88 -36.36
N ALA A 2 24.47 -2.98 -35.78
CA ALA A 2 23.62 -4.02 -35.20
C ALA A 2 23.09 -3.54 -33.84
N ASP A 3 21.78 -3.33 -33.74
CA ASP A 3 21.06 -3.03 -32.50
C ASP A 3 20.89 -4.34 -31.71
N ASN A 4 21.88 -4.70 -30.90
CA ASN A 4 21.80 -5.81 -29.95
C ASN A 4 20.89 -5.40 -28.78
N LYS A 5 19.58 -5.45 -28.98
CA LYS A 5 18.64 -5.42 -27.85
C LYS A 5 18.82 -6.73 -27.10
N PRO A 6 19.21 -6.71 -25.82
CA PRO A 6 19.24 -7.94 -25.03
C PRO A 6 17.83 -8.51 -25.07
N GLU A 7 17.69 -9.71 -25.62
CA GLU A 7 16.45 -10.46 -25.65
C GLU A 7 16.09 -10.77 -24.20
N LEU A 8 15.39 -9.83 -23.55
CA LEU A 8 14.91 -9.94 -22.18
C LEU A 8 14.16 -11.26 -22.10
N GLN A 9 14.72 -12.19 -21.33
CA GLN A 9 14.23 -13.55 -21.18
C GLN A 9 12.70 -13.50 -21.02
N ARG A 10 11.98 -14.14 -21.94
CA ARG A 10 10.51 -14.15 -22.09
C ARG A 10 9.75 -14.77 -20.89
N GLY A 11 10.38 -14.81 -19.71
CA GLY A 11 9.80 -15.16 -18.42
C GLY A 11 9.33 -13.96 -17.60
N LEU A 12 9.80 -12.73 -17.90
CA LEU A 12 9.21 -11.52 -17.31
C LEU A 12 8.05 -11.05 -18.21
N GLU A 13 6.86 -11.61 -17.95
CA GLU A 13 5.61 -11.12 -18.52
C GLU A 13 5.52 -9.60 -18.32
N ALA A 14 4.94 -8.86 -19.27
CA ALA A 14 4.73 -7.41 -19.17
C ALA A 14 4.14 -6.98 -17.81
N ARG A 15 3.32 -7.85 -17.20
CA ARG A 15 2.79 -7.70 -15.84
C ARG A 15 3.87 -7.60 -14.75
N HIS A 16 4.93 -8.39 -14.78
CA HIS A 16 6.00 -8.31 -13.77
C HIS A 16 6.76 -6.99 -13.86
N ILE A 17 7.01 -6.51 -15.09
CA ILE A 17 7.67 -5.23 -15.32
C ILE A 17 6.77 -4.08 -14.84
N GLU A 18 5.47 -4.17 -15.10
CA GLU A 18 4.47 -3.21 -14.60
C GLU A 18 4.39 -3.21 -13.06
N LEU A 19 4.41 -4.39 -12.42
CA LEU A 19 4.44 -4.51 -10.97
C LEU A 19 5.73 -3.92 -10.36
N ILE A 20 6.88 -4.10 -11.01
CA ILE A 20 8.14 -3.48 -10.59
C ILE A 20 8.06 -1.95 -10.73
N ALA A 21 7.48 -1.45 -11.82
CA ALA A 21 7.30 -0.02 -12.05
C ALA A 21 6.33 0.62 -11.05
N LEU A 22 5.19 -0.03 -10.78
CA LEU A 22 4.21 0.40 -9.77
C LEU A 22 4.80 0.33 -8.36
N GLY A 23 5.49 -0.77 -8.03
CA GLY A 23 6.15 -0.95 -6.73
C GLY A 23 7.23 0.08 -6.48
N GLY A 24 8.06 0.40 -7.47
CA GLY A 24 9.07 1.44 -7.39
C GLY A 24 8.46 2.84 -7.20
N THR A 25 7.41 3.17 -7.95
CA THR A 25 6.76 4.50 -7.88
C THR A 25 6.02 4.70 -6.55
N ILE A 26 5.28 3.69 -6.09
CA ILE A 26 4.58 3.72 -4.79
C ILE A 26 5.59 3.75 -3.65
N GLY A 27 6.65 2.95 -3.72
CA GLY A 27 7.69 2.88 -2.71
C GLY A 27 8.43 4.22 -2.52
N VAL A 28 8.84 4.88 -3.62
CA VAL A 28 9.50 6.19 -3.55
C VAL A 28 8.55 7.27 -3.02
N GLY A 29 7.30 7.29 -3.49
CA GLY A 29 6.30 8.27 -3.05
C GLY A 29 5.96 8.16 -1.56
N LEU A 30 5.69 6.93 -1.08
CA LEU A 30 5.40 6.69 0.33
C LEU A 30 6.62 6.95 1.20
N PHE A 31 7.82 6.53 0.79
CA PHE A 31 9.01 6.71 1.61
C PHE A 31 9.44 8.19 1.67
N MET A 32 9.41 8.93 0.56
CA MET A 32 9.75 10.35 0.55
C MET A 32 8.73 11.19 1.33
N GLY A 33 7.43 10.86 1.21
CA GLY A 33 6.37 11.51 1.97
C GLY A 33 6.39 11.19 3.47
N ALA A 34 6.55 9.91 3.83
CA ALA A 34 6.59 9.48 5.22
C ALA A 34 7.89 9.93 5.91
N ALA A 35 9.05 9.80 5.26
CA ALA A 35 10.32 10.20 5.85
C ALA A 35 10.41 11.72 6.04
N SER A 36 9.88 12.52 5.10
CA SER A 36 9.81 13.97 5.30
C SER A 36 8.91 14.31 6.49
N THR A 37 7.70 13.77 6.54
CA THR A 37 6.78 13.98 7.67
C THR A 37 7.38 13.55 9.00
N LEU A 38 8.11 12.42 9.03
CA LEU A 38 8.79 11.91 10.21
C LEU A 38 9.94 12.83 10.66
N LYS A 39 10.69 13.39 9.71
CA LYS A 39 11.80 14.31 9.97
C LYS A 39 11.29 15.66 10.52
N TRP A 40 10.17 16.17 10.00
CA TRP A 40 9.52 17.39 10.48
C TRP A 40 8.84 17.19 11.85
N ALA A 41 8.19 16.04 12.06
CA ALA A 41 7.54 15.74 13.34
C ALA A 41 8.54 15.36 14.45
N GLY A 42 9.73 14.86 14.10
CA GLY A 42 10.74 14.45 15.06
C GLY A 42 10.30 13.28 15.97
N PRO A 43 10.97 13.04 17.10
CA PRO A 43 10.65 11.94 18.01
C PRO A 43 9.25 12.03 18.62
N SER A 44 8.56 13.18 18.47
CA SER A 44 7.17 13.36 18.90
C SER A 44 6.19 12.44 18.16
N VAL A 45 6.51 11.99 16.94
CA VAL A 45 5.66 11.02 16.22
C VAL A 45 5.53 9.70 16.99
N LEU A 46 6.58 9.27 17.70
CA LEU A 46 6.53 8.05 18.48
C LEU A 46 5.53 8.17 19.63
N LEU A 47 5.53 9.32 20.34
CA LEU A 47 4.54 9.62 21.37
C LEU A 47 3.13 9.73 20.77
N ALA A 48 2.98 10.41 19.63
CA ALA A 48 1.71 10.55 18.95
C ALA A 48 1.14 9.17 18.54
N TYR A 49 1.99 8.23 18.11
CA TYR A 49 1.56 6.89 17.73
C TYR A 49 1.08 6.07 18.94
N ILE A 50 1.75 6.21 20.09
CA ILE A 50 1.33 5.57 21.34
C ILE A 50 -0.03 6.12 21.80
N ILE A 51 -0.20 7.44 21.79
CA ILE A 51 -1.44 8.11 22.19
C ILE A 51 -2.58 7.77 21.21
N ALA A 52 -2.31 7.82 19.91
CA ALA A 52 -3.30 7.46 18.88
C ALA A 52 -3.71 5.99 18.97
N GLY A 53 -2.77 5.10 19.28
CA GLY A 53 -3.04 3.68 19.53
C GLY A 53 -3.95 3.47 20.73
N LEU A 54 -3.66 4.14 21.85
CA LEU A 54 -4.50 4.09 23.06
C LEU A 54 -5.88 4.68 22.81
N PHE A 55 -5.96 5.82 22.10
CA PHE A 55 -7.22 6.46 21.75
C PHE A 55 -8.08 5.59 20.82
N ARG A 56 -7.48 4.96 19.80
CA ARG A 56 -8.19 4.03 18.91
C ARG A 56 -8.70 2.82 19.68
N LEU A 57 -7.88 2.26 20.55
CA LEU A 57 -8.26 1.12 21.40
C LEU A 57 -9.42 1.50 22.32
N PHE A 58 -9.31 2.65 22.98
CA PHE A 58 -10.36 3.17 23.86
C PHE A 58 -11.65 3.47 23.08
N HIS A 59 -11.54 4.10 21.91
CA HIS A 59 -12.69 4.40 21.05
C HIS A 59 -13.39 3.12 20.58
N HIS A 60 -12.64 2.08 20.19
CA HIS A 60 -13.20 0.80 19.78
C HIS A 60 -13.77 0.01 20.96
N ALA A 61 -13.13 0.07 22.13
CA ALA A 61 -13.63 -0.54 23.36
C ALA A 61 -14.89 0.16 23.90
N PHE A 62 -14.97 1.49 23.72
CA PHE A 62 -16.11 2.32 24.10
C PHE A 62 -17.30 2.10 23.14
N ASN A 63 -17.04 2.02 21.84
CA ASN A 63 -18.03 1.60 20.83
C ASN A 63 -18.19 0.08 20.84
N GLY A 64 -18.74 -0.45 21.94
CA GLY A 64 -19.02 -1.86 22.14
C GLY A 64 -19.59 -2.55 20.90
N ARG A 65 -18.75 -3.40 20.31
CA ARG A 65 -19.01 -4.52 19.37
C ARG A 65 -20.39 -4.53 18.73
N ASN A 66 -20.57 -3.88 17.58
CA ASN A 66 -21.68 -4.15 16.67
C ASN A 66 -21.29 -4.07 15.19
N VAL A 67 -20.10 -4.58 14.84
CA VAL A 67 -19.73 -4.77 13.43
C VAL A 67 -20.13 -6.17 12.99
N VAL A 68 -21.37 -6.31 12.52
CA VAL A 68 -21.77 -7.44 11.68
C VAL A 68 -21.22 -7.18 10.27
N PRO A 69 -20.27 -7.97 9.75
CA PRO A 69 -19.86 -7.84 8.37
C PRO A 69 -20.95 -8.44 7.46
N ARG A 70 -21.87 -7.61 6.98
CA ARG A 70 -22.70 -7.97 5.80
C ARG A 70 -21.91 -7.63 4.54
N THR A 71 -20.92 -8.46 4.21
CA THR A 71 -20.20 -8.38 2.93
C THR A 71 -20.90 -9.24 1.89
N GLY A 72 -21.94 -8.68 1.27
CA GLY A 72 -22.54 -9.23 0.05
C GLY A 72 -22.03 -8.45 -1.15
N TYR A 73 -20.90 -8.86 -1.73
CA TYR A 73 -20.40 -8.33 -3.00
C TYR A 73 -20.33 -9.48 -4.02
N PRO A 74 -21.26 -9.59 -4.98
CA PRO A 74 -21.08 -10.50 -6.09
C PRO A 74 -20.03 -9.90 -7.03
N VAL A 75 -18.79 -10.35 -6.90
CA VAL A 75 -17.71 -10.01 -7.83
C VAL A 75 -17.95 -10.76 -9.14
N ARG A 76 -18.64 -10.10 -10.06
CA ARG A 76 -18.65 -10.52 -11.47
C ARG A 76 -18.31 -9.32 -12.34
N SER A 77 -17.06 -8.87 -12.24
CA SER A 77 -16.47 -7.92 -13.17
C SER A 77 -15.10 -8.40 -13.65
N PRO A 78 -14.84 -8.46 -14.97
CA PRO A 78 -13.54 -8.85 -15.54
C PRO A 78 -12.38 -7.89 -15.17
N PHE A 79 -12.69 -6.71 -14.65
CA PHE A 79 -11.72 -5.71 -14.17
C PHE A 79 -10.90 -6.13 -12.95
N MET A 80 -11.30 -7.18 -12.22
CA MET A 80 -10.55 -7.67 -11.06
C MET A 80 -9.28 -8.47 -11.42
N ARG A 81 -8.99 -8.68 -12.72
CA ARG A 81 -7.75 -9.36 -13.19
C ARG A 81 -6.53 -8.43 -13.33
N ILE A 82 -6.74 -7.11 -13.32
CA ILE A 82 -5.68 -6.09 -13.47
C ILE A 82 -5.31 -5.43 -12.13
N VAL A 83 -6.20 -5.47 -11.14
CA VAL A 83 -6.00 -4.79 -9.84
C VAL A 83 -5.70 -5.75 -8.67
N ILE A 84 -5.86 -7.08 -8.87
CA ILE A 84 -5.35 -8.10 -7.93
C ILE A 84 -4.19 -8.87 -8.56
#